data_AF-A0AAV2Q7R4-F1
#
_entry.id   AF-A0AAV2Q7R4-F1
#
_cell.length_a   1.000
_cell.length_b   1.000
_cell.length_c   1.000
_cell.angle_alpha   90.00
_cell.angle_beta   90.00
_cell.angle_gamma   90.00
#
_symmetry.space_group_name_H-M   'P 1'
#
loop_
_entity.id
_entity.type
_entity.pdbx_description
1 polymer ?
#
loop_
_entity_poly.entity_id
_entity_poly.type
_entity_poly.pdbx_seq_one_letter_code
_entity_poly.pdbx_strand_id
1 'polypeptide(L)'
;MASRECPTCCNGKDNEDHRTENMREEIDNLKEEDVLVPKLHKGICAEHSEYRVFWCNTHNEWICSDCFITGHPMGDCSVIPIKEKLTKYKDLMISNISQDLKYFGHTEKEITLSMVKVSKQAEAKKNQINKAKEEIQNLKRSISQKEK
;
A
#
# COMPACT_ATOMS: atom_id res chain seq x y z
N MET A 1 -66.11 17.55 27.15
CA MET A 1 -65.48 16.24 27.36
C MET A 1 -66.40 15.18 26.80
N ALA A 2 -66.02 14.53 25.70
CA ALA A 2 -66.70 13.38 25.14
C ALA A 2 -65.61 12.35 24.79
N SER A 3 -65.53 11.30 25.61
CA SER A 3 -64.73 10.10 25.34
C SER A 3 -65.30 9.36 24.14
N ARG A 4 -64.43 8.98 23.21
CA ARG A 4 -64.69 7.86 22.29
C ARG A 4 -63.76 6.73 22.70
N GLU A 5 -64.35 5.74 23.35
CA GLU A 5 -63.73 4.48 23.72
C GLU A 5 -63.57 3.61 22.47
N CYS A 6 -62.39 3.00 22.31
CA CYS A 6 -62.10 1.99 21.31
C CYS A 6 -62.72 0.64 21.76
N PRO A 7 -63.52 -0.05 20.93
CA PRO A 7 -64.38 -1.15 21.37
C PRO A 7 -63.71 -2.54 21.39
N THR A 8 -62.39 -2.64 21.47
CA THR A 8 -61.70 -3.94 21.25
C THR A 8 -60.62 -4.27 22.27
N CYS A 9 -60.96 -4.11 23.55
CA CYS A 9 -60.29 -4.90 24.60
C CYS A 9 -61.37 -5.51 25.48
N CYS A 10 -61.49 -6.85 25.48
CA CYS A 10 -61.72 -7.60 26.71
C CYS A 10 -61.56 -9.12 26.48
N ASN A 11 -61.00 -9.74 27.52
CA ASN A 11 -60.86 -11.18 27.79
C ASN A 11 -59.58 -11.79 27.18
N GLY A 12 -58.42 -11.76 27.82
CA GLY A 12 -58.15 -11.96 29.24
C GLY A 12 -57.77 -13.43 29.44
N LYS A 13 -56.49 -13.67 29.77
CA LYS A 13 -56.00 -14.60 30.80
C LYS A 13 -54.50 -14.90 30.63
N ASP A 14 -53.74 -14.55 31.67
CA ASP A 14 -52.68 -15.33 32.30
C ASP A 14 -51.70 -16.07 31.36
N ASN A 15 -50.53 -15.46 31.15
CA ASN A 15 -49.23 -16.14 31.07
C ASN A 15 -48.13 -15.07 31.06
N GLU A 16 -47.74 -14.64 32.26
CA GLU A 16 -46.37 -14.21 32.51
C GLU A 16 -45.44 -15.40 32.23
N ASP A 17 -44.23 -15.06 31.78
CA ASP A 17 -43.05 -15.90 31.64
C ASP A 17 -42.92 -16.83 30.40
N HIS A 18 -41.78 -16.63 29.72
CA HIS A 18 -41.12 -17.51 28.73
C HIS A 18 -41.19 -17.21 27.23
N ARG A 19 -41.32 -15.94 26.78
CA ARG A 19 -41.03 -15.68 25.35
C ARG A 19 -40.34 -14.38 24.92
N THR A 20 -39.67 -13.68 25.83
CA THR A 20 -38.86 -12.49 25.45
C THR A 20 -37.47 -12.43 26.07
N GLU A 21 -37.05 -13.45 26.83
CA GLU A 21 -35.71 -13.47 27.45
C GLU A 21 -34.60 -13.88 26.47
N ASN A 22 -34.93 -14.55 25.36
CA ASN A 22 -33.92 -15.14 24.46
C ASN A 22 -33.45 -14.24 23.30
N MET A 23 -33.76 -12.94 23.31
CA MET A 23 -33.17 -11.95 22.38
C MET A 23 -32.38 -10.85 23.09
N ARG A 24 -32.46 -10.77 24.43
CA ARG A 24 -31.74 -9.74 25.20
C ARG A 24 -30.32 -10.16 25.56
N GLU A 25 -30.07 -11.46 25.69
CA GLU A 25 -28.73 -11.98 26.02
C GLU A 25 -27.80 -12.14 24.81
N GLU A 26 -28.30 -12.16 23.57
CA GLU A 26 -27.43 -12.10 22.37
C GLU A 26 -26.90 -10.69 22.10
N ILE A 27 -27.45 -9.66 22.75
CA ILE A 27 -26.99 -8.27 22.64
C ILE A 27 -25.82 -7.99 23.62
N ASP A 28 -25.64 -8.82 24.64
CA ASP A 28 -24.58 -8.64 25.66
C ASP A 28 -23.24 -9.33 25.33
N ASN A 29 -23.14 -10.06 24.21
CA ASN A 29 -21.91 -10.79 23.79
C ASN A 29 -21.15 -10.20 22.59
N LEU A 30 -21.41 -8.95 22.20
CA LEU A 30 -20.55 -8.22 21.25
C LEU A 30 -19.88 -6.99 21.91
N LYS A 31 -19.50 -7.13 23.18
CA LYS A 31 -18.49 -6.25 23.80
C LYS A 31 -17.09 -6.76 23.45
N GLU A 32 -16.70 -6.57 22.20
CA GLU A 32 -15.29 -6.37 21.85
C GLU A 32 -15.18 -5.02 21.16
N GLU A 33 -14.84 -4.02 21.98
CA GLU A 33 -14.22 -2.75 21.61
C GLU A 33 -14.29 -2.38 20.12
N ASP A 34 -15.35 -1.65 19.75
CA ASP A 34 -15.30 -0.68 18.65
C ASP A 34 -14.23 0.38 19.00
N VAL A 35 -12.96 0.00 18.85
CA VAL A 35 -11.92 0.95 18.49
C VAL A 35 -12.45 1.60 17.22
N LEU A 36 -12.82 2.87 17.33
CA LEU A 36 -13.29 3.76 16.26
C LEU A 36 -12.26 3.82 15.13
N VAL A 37 -12.07 2.72 14.40
CA VAL A 37 -11.34 2.70 13.15
C VAL A 37 -12.25 3.43 12.18
N PRO A 38 -11.86 4.60 11.66
CA PRO A 38 -12.67 5.30 10.67
C PRO A 38 -12.95 4.33 9.52
N LYS A 39 -14.22 4.14 9.16
CA LYS A 39 -14.58 3.34 7.99
C LYS A 39 -13.82 3.89 6.79
N LEU A 40 -12.96 3.07 6.18
CA LEU A 40 -12.17 3.45 5.01
C LEU A 40 -13.11 4.00 3.92
N HIS A 41 -12.90 5.24 3.50
CA HIS A 41 -13.72 5.90 2.49
C HIS A 41 -12.92 6.92 1.66
N LYS A 42 -13.36 7.17 0.43
CA LYS A 42 -12.84 8.25 -0.44
C LYS A 42 -13.74 9.50 -0.35
N GLY A 43 -13.93 9.99 0.87
CA GLY A 43 -14.77 11.15 1.16
C GLY A 43 -16.27 10.86 1.03
N ILE A 44 -17.04 11.94 0.98
CA ILE A 44 -18.51 11.90 0.94
C ILE A 44 -18.99 12.08 -0.50
N CYS A 45 -20.01 11.32 -0.89
CA CYS A 45 -20.69 11.47 -2.16
C CYS A 45 -21.48 12.77 -2.20
N ALA A 46 -21.27 13.58 -3.24
CA ALA A 46 -21.95 14.87 -3.36
C ALA A 46 -23.48 14.74 -3.58
N GLU A 47 -23.92 13.65 -4.19
CA GLU A 47 -25.33 13.45 -4.54
C GLU A 47 -26.13 12.85 -3.38
N HIS A 48 -25.56 11.85 -2.70
CA HIS A 48 -26.26 11.05 -1.70
C HIS A 48 -25.84 11.38 -0.26
N SER A 49 -24.82 12.22 -0.07
CA SER A 49 -24.25 12.55 1.26
C SER A 49 -23.71 11.34 2.05
N GLU A 50 -23.53 10.20 1.39
CA GLU A 50 -23.01 8.96 1.96
C GLU A 50 -21.51 8.75 1.67
N TYR A 51 -20.83 7.96 2.51
CA TYR A 51 -19.41 7.68 2.30
C TYR A 51 -19.14 6.87 1.03
N ARG A 52 -18.13 7.30 0.26
CA ARG A 52 -17.67 6.58 -0.92
C ARG A 52 -16.79 5.40 -0.51
N VAL A 53 -17.39 4.21 -0.45
CA VAL A 53 -16.75 2.98 0.01
C VAL A 53 -16.52 1.95 -1.10
N PHE A 54 -16.90 2.27 -2.34
CA PHE A 54 -16.72 1.41 -3.51
C PHE A 54 -15.97 2.12 -4.64
N TRP A 55 -15.30 1.33 -5.46
CA TRP A 55 -14.63 1.75 -6.68
C TRP A 55 -15.28 1.07 -7.89
N CYS A 56 -15.75 1.86 -8.85
CA CYS A 56 -16.27 1.38 -10.12
C CYS A 56 -15.13 1.34 -11.15
N ASN A 57 -14.73 0.14 -11.59
CA ASN A 57 -13.69 -0.01 -12.62
C ASN A 57 -14.18 0.39 -14.01
N THR A 58 -15.49 0.24 -14.29
CA THR A 58 -16.06 0.60 -15.60
C THR A 58 -15.98 2.10 -15.86
N HIS A 59 -16.34 2.91 -14.85
CA HIS A 59 -16.35 4.37 -14.96
C HIS A 59 -15.13 5.05 -14.31
N ASN A 60 -14.23 4.25 -13.73
CA ASN A 60 -12.98 4.71 -13.10
C ASN A 60 -13.22 5.78 -12.01
N GLU A 61 -14.18 5.53 -11.12
CA GLU A 61 -14.61 6.49 -10.09
C GLU A 61 -14.98 5.86 -8.74
N TRP A 62 -15.02 6.70 -7.70
CA TRP A 62 -15.40 6.31 -6.34
C TRP A 62 -16.87 6.61 -6.07
N ILE A 63 -17.62 5.60 -5.61
CA ILE A 63 -19.07 5.67 -5.43
C ILE A 63 -19.49 5.27 -4.00
N CYS A 64 -20.63 5.79 -3.55
CA CYS A 64 -21.30 5.33 -2.33
C CYS A 64 -22.24 4.15 -2.63
N SER A 65 -22.84 3.59 -1.58
CA SER A 65 -23.81 2.48 -1.69
C SER A 65 -25.02 2.83 -2.56
N ASP A 66 -25.52 4.06 -2.48
CA ASP A 66 -26.71 4.46 -3.26
C ASP A 66 -26.40 4.55 -4.74
N CYS A 67 -25.29 5.17 -5.13
CA CYS A 67 -24.80 5.17 -6.51
C CYS A 67 -24.62 3.74 -7.05
N PHE A 68 -24.17 2.81 -6.21
CA PHE A 68 -24.04 1.40 -6.60
C PHE A 68 -25.40 0.77 -6.92
N ILE A 69 -26.45 1.09 -6.16
CA ILE A 69 -27.79 0.56 -6.36
C ILE A 69 -28.48 1.20 -7.57
N THR A 70 -28.33 2.52 -7.76
CA THR A 70 -29.14 3.28 -8.73
C THR A 70 -28.48 3.48 -10.10
N GLY A 71 -27.14 3.55 -10.15
CA GLY A 71 -26.40 3.90 -11.38
C GLY A 71 -25.27 2.94 -11.75
N HIS A 72 -24.82 2.10 -10.82
CA HIS A 72 -23.71 1.15 -11.06
C HIS A 72 -23.98 -0.27 -10.54
N PRO A 73 -25.12 -0.90 -10.89
CA PRO A 73 -25.45 -2.23 -10.39
C PRO A 73 -24.45 -3.30 -10.85
N MET A 74 -24.29 -4.33 -10.03
CA MET A 74 -23.53 -5.55 -10.39
C MET A 74 -24.20 -6.21 -11.60
N GLY A 75 -23.53 -6.15 -12.75
CA GLY A 75 -24.02 -6.63 -14.04
C GLY A 75 -23.58 -5.71 -15.18
N ASP A 76 -23.76 -4.42 -14.98
CA ASP A 76 -23.37 -3.38 -15.95
C ASP A 76 -22.02 -2.74 -15.58
N CYS A 77 -21.71 -2.73 -14.27
CA CYS A 77 -20.49 -2.15 -13.74
C CYS A 77 -19.65 -3.17 -12.97
N SER A 78 -18.33 -3.14 -13.20
CA SER A 78 -17.37 -3.86 -12.35
C SER A 78 -17.06 -3.02 -11.12
N VAL A 79 -17.78 -3.25 -10.03
CA VAL A 79 -17.63 -2.51 -8.77
C VAL A 79 -16.93 -3.37 -7.73
N ILE A 80 -15.92 -2.83 -7.06
CA ILE A 80 -15.20 -3.50 -5.98
C ILE A 80 -15.17 -2.64 -4.70
N PRO A 81 -15.12 -3.25 -3.50
CA PRO A 81 -14.97 -2.52 -2.25
C PRO A 81 -13.64 -1.76 -2.18
N ILE A 82 -13.61 -0.64 -1.45
CA ILE A 82 -12.42 0.17 -1.22
C ILE A 82 -11.25 -0.63 -0.67
N LYS A 83 -11.52 -1.56 0.27
CA LYS A 83 -10.49 -2.43 0.85
C LYS A 83 -9.81 -3.27 -0.22
N GLU A 84 -10.57 -3.84 -1.16
CA GLU A 84 -10.02 -4.63 -2.25
C GLU A 84 -9.20 -3.78 -3.22
N LYS A 85 -9.69 -2.59 -3.59
CA LYS A 85 -8.95 -1.66 -4.46
C LYS A 85 -7.62 -1.24 -3.83
N LEU A 86 -7.61 -0.93 -2.54
CA LEU A 86 -6.42 -0.55 -1.80
C LEU A 86 -5.43 -1.71 -1.66
N THR A 87 -5.90 -2.94 -1.40
CA THR A 87 -5.04 -4.12 -1.38
C THR A 87 -4.38 -4.33 -2.74
N LYS A 88 -5.15 -4.30 -3.84
CA LYS A 88 -4.59 -4.41 -5.20
C LYS A 88 -3.55 -3.34 -5.50
N TYR A 89 -3.80 -2.10 -5.07
CA TYR A 89 -2.87 -1.00 -5.26
C TYR A 89 -1.60 -1.17 -4.42
N LYS A 90 -1.73 -1.63 -3.17
CA LYS A 90 -0.61 -1.96 -2.30
C LYS A 90 0.25 -3.07 -2.91
N ASP A 91 -0.35 -4.15 -3.38
CA ASP A 91 0.38 -5.28 -3.97
C ASP A 91 1.12 -4.85 -5.24
N LEU A 92 0.49 -4.01 -6.06
CA LEU A 92 1.14 -3.42 -7.24
C LEU A 92 2.35 -2.56 -6.85
N MET A 93 2.22 -1.70 -5.84
CA MET A 93 3.36 -0.91 -5.35
C MET A 93 4.50 -1.80 -4.84
N ILE A 94 4.18 -2.80 -4.02
CA ILE A 94 5.18 -3.74 -3.48
C ILE A 94 5.89 -4.47 -4.62
N SER A 95 5.15 -4.90 -5.64
CA SER A 95 5.72 -5.53 -6.83
C SER A 95 6.69 -4.60 -7.55
N ASN A 96 6.27 -3.37 -7.83
CA ASN A 96 7.12 -2.37 -8.51
C ASN A 96 8.39 -2.06 -7.71
N ILE A 97 8.25 -1.78 -6.41
CA ILE A 97 9.40 -1.54 -5.52
C ILE A 97 10.34 -2.75 -5.52
N SER A 98 9.80 -3.97 -5.49
CA SER A 98 10.61 -5.19 -5.50
C SER A 98 11.38 -5.36 -6.82
N GLN A 99 10.80 -4.95 -7.95
CA GLN A 99 11.48 -4.96 -9.25
C GLN A 99 12.59 -3.92 -9.29
N ASP A 100 12.32 -2.70 -8.83
CA ASP A 100 13.29 -1.61 -8.78
C ASP A 100 14.50 -1.98 -7.90
N LEU A 101 14.25 -2.55 -6.71
CA LEU A 101 15.32 -3.01 -5.82
C LEU A 101 16.20 -4.09 -6.46
N LYS A 102 15.60 -5.03 -7.20
CA LYS A 102 16.38 -6.03 -7.96
C LYS A 102 17.25 -5.37 -9.02
N TYR A 103 16.67 -4.45 -9.80
CA TYR A 103 17.39 -3.72 -10.84
C TYR A 103 18.57 -2.93 -10.27
N PHE A 104 18.35 -2.18 -9.18
CA PHE A 104 19.43 -1.45 -8.51
C PHE A 104 20.51 -2.39 -7.97
N GLY A 105 20.13 -3.52 -7.37
CA GLY A 105 21.10 -4.51 -6.90
C GLY A 105 21.94 -5.14 -8.01
N HIS A 106 21.40 -5.32 -9.21
CA HIS A 106 22.18 -5.73 -10.39
C HIS A 106 23.14 -4.63 -10.84
N THR A 107 22.65 -3.40 -10.94
CA THR A 107 23.44 -2.23 -11.35
C THR A 107 24.61 -1.98 -10.39
N GLU A 108 24.38 -2.05 -9.08
CA GLU A 108 25.42 -1.90 -8.06
C GLU A 108 26.55 -2.92 -8.23
N LYS A 109 26.21 -4.19 -8.52
CA LYS A 109 27.20 -5.25 -8.77
C LYS A 109 28.04 -4.95 -10.02
N GLU A 110 27.42 -4.51 -11.11
CA GLU A 110 28.13 -4.18 -12.35
C GLU A 110 29.07 -2.98 -12.17
N ILE A 111 28.61 -1.95 -11.47
CA ILE A 111 29.43 -0.79 -11.11
C ILE A 111 30.61 -1.23 -10.26
N THR A 112 30.37 -2.04 -9.22
CA THR A 112 31.42 -2.54 -8.33
C THR A 112 32.47 -3.34 -9.08
N LEU A 113 32.06 -4.25 -9.97
CA LEU A 113 32.98 -5.03 -10.81
C LEU A 113 33.82 -4.13 -11.72
N SER A 114 33.18 -3.12 -12.33
CA SER A 114 33.84 -2.15 -13.20
C SER A 114 34.85 -1.31 -12.42
N MET A 115 34.49 -0.84 -11.22
CA MET A 115 35.40 -0.10 -10.33
C MET A 115 36.60 -0.94 -9.93
N VAL A 116 36.41 -2.22 -9.55
CA VAL A 116 37.52 -3.12 -9.23
C VAL A 116 38.48 -3.28 -10.42
N LYS A 117 37.94 -3.40 -11.65
CA LYS A 117 38.75 -3.51 -12.86
C LYS A 117 39.56 -2.24 -13.11
N VAL A 118 38.94 -1.07 -12.99
CA VAL A 118 39.61 0.24 -13.16
C VAL A 118 40.70 0.41 -12.09
N SER A 119 40.43 0.08 -10.83
CA SER A 119 41.42 0.17 -9.74
C SER A 119 42.64 -0.72 -10.00
N LYS A 120 42.45 -1.95 -10.47
CA LYS A 120 43.56 -2.84 -10.84
C LYS A 120 44.41 -2.27 -11.99
N GLN A 121 43.75 -1.69 -13.00
CA GLN A 121 44.45 -1.04 -14.11
C GLN A 121 45.23 0.20 -13.67
N ALA A 122 44.64 1.01 -12.79
CA ALA A 122 45.29 2.19 -12.22
C ALA A 122 46.55 1.80 -11.42
N GLU A 123 46.48 0.77 -10.59
CA GLU A 123 47.65 0.30 -9.81
C GLU A 123 48.74 -0.26 -10.73
N ALA A 124 48.37 -1.03 -11.76
CA ALA A 124 49.32 -1.52 -12.75
C ALA A 124 50.04 -0.37 -13.49
N LYS A 125 49.29 0.67 -13.88
CA LYS A 125 49.85 1.86 -14.52
C LYS A 125 50.75 2.66 -13.57
N LYS A 126 50.35 2.82 -12.31
CA LYS A 126 51.17 3.46 -11.28
C LYS A 126 52.50 2.73 -11.08
N ASN A 127 52.49 1.40 -11.03
CA ASN A 127 53.71 0.59 -10.93
C ASN A 127 54.62 0.76 -12.16
N GLN A 128 54.04 0.80 -13.38
CA GLN A 128 54.78 1.10 -14.60
C GLN A 128 55.44 2.48 -14.56
N ILE A 129 54.70 3.51 -14.10
CA ILE A 129 55.21 4.88 -13.96
C ILE A 129 56.36 4.93 -12.96
N ASN A 130 56.24 4.26 -11.81
CA ASN A 130 57.29 4.23 -10.79
C ASN A 130 58.57 3.59 -11.33
N LYS A 131 58.45 2.46 -12.04
CA LYS A 131 59.59 1.82 -12.69
C LYS A 131 60.25 2.73 -13.73
N ALA A 132 59.47 3.37 -14.59
CA ALA A 132 59.99 4.32 -15.56
C ALA A 132 60.68 5.54 -14.89
N LYS A 133 60.16 6.02 -13.77
CA LYS A 133 60.79 7.10 -12.97
C LYS A 133 62.16 6.68 -12.43
N GLU A 134 62.28 5.45 -11.91
CA GLU A 134 63.56 4.90 -11.42
C GLU A 134 64.57 4.78 -12.56
N GLU A 135 64.15 4.27 -13.72
CA GLU A 135 64.99 4.17 -14.92
C GLU A 135 65.50 5.55 -15.37
N ILE A 136 64.61 6.55 -15.43
CA ILE A 136 64.99 7.95 -15.76
C ILE A 136 65.98 8.51 -14.74
N GLN A 137 65.78 8.26 -13.44
CA GLN A 137 66.71 8.72 -12.40
C GLN A 137 68.10 8.08 -12.54
N ASN A 138 68.15 6.78 -12.83
CA ASN A 138 69.41 6.07 -13.04
C ASN A 138 70.15 6.61 -14.27
N LEU A 139 69.44 6.80 -15.40
CA LEU A 139 70.02 7.41 -16.61
C LEU A 139 70.58 8.81 -16.34
N LYS A 140 69.85 9.66 -15.60
CA LYS A 140 70.34 11.00 -15.21
C LYS A 140 71.64 10.93 -14.41
N ARG A 141 71.75 10.00 -13.46
CA ARG A 141 72.98 9.81 -12.67
C ARG A 141 74.15 9.37 -13.56
N SER A 142 73.92 8.44 -14.48
CA SER A 142 74.96 7.94 -15.40
C SER A 142 75.46 9.00 -16.37
N ILE A 143 74.59 9.91 -16.84
CA ILE A 143 75.00 11.03 -17.70
C ILE A 143 75.88 12.01 -16.91
N SER A 144 75.45 12.40 -15.71
CA SER A 144 76.20 13.35 -14.86
C SER A 144 77.60 12.83 -14.45
N GLN A 145 77.81 11.52 -14.43
CA GLN A 145 79.13 10.91 -14.18
C GLN A 145 80.04 10.90 -15.42
N LYS A 146 79.51 10.99 -16.63
CA LYS A 146 80.29 11.01 -17.89
C LYS A 146 80.75 12.41 -18.29
N GLU A 147 80.17 13.46 -17.71
CA GLU A 147 80.49 14.87 -17.98
C GLU A 147 81.54 15.45 -17.01
N LYS A 148 82.10 14.62 -16.11
CA LYS A 148 83.20 14.96 -15.21
C LYS A 148 84.47 14.24 -15.65
#